data_AF-A0A942K7E1-F1
#
_entry.id   AF-A0A942K7E1-F1
#
_cell.length_a   1.000
_cell.length_b   1.000
_cell.length_c   1.000
_cell.angle_alpha   90.00
_cell.angle_beta   90.00
_cell.angle_gamma   90.00
#
_symmetry.space_group_name_H-M   'P 1'
#
loop_
_entity.id
_entity.type
_entity.pdbx_description
1 polymer ?
#
loop_
_entity_poly.entity_id
_entity_poly.type
_entity_poly.pdbx_seq_one_letter_code
_entity_poly.pdbx_strand_id
1 'polypeptide(L)'
;MANLQVKNVPEHLHERLRRVAADSRRTLSEIVLEGLERELARREWQQRLAGRPESELGVTAASLLAEERAERDRELPWAATSGVVVQNVR
;
A
#
# COMPACT_ATOMS: atom_id res chain seq x y z
N MET A 1 17.05 24.01 4.48
CA MET A 1 17.02 22.60 4.91
C MET A 1 16.27 22.53 6.23
N ALA A 2 15.22 21.73 6.30
CA ALA A 2 14.52 21.47 7.55
C ALA A 2 15.21 20.33 8.30
N ASN A 3 15.33 20.43 9.62
CA ASN A 3 15.82 19.36 10.47
C ASN A 3 14.66 18.89 11.35
N LEU A 4 14.37 17.59 11.34
CA LEU A 4 13.34 16.97 12.15
C LEU A 4 14.01 16.02 13.15
N GLN A 5 13.91 16.34 14.43
CA GLN A 5 14.37 15.46 15.50
C GLN A 5 13.17 14.76 16.14
N VAL A 6 13.14 13.43 16.06
CA VAL A 6 12.16 12.61 16.77
C VAL A 6 12.78 12.12 18.07
N LYS A 7 12.14 12.42 19.20
CA LYS A 7 12.57 11.99 20.54
C LYS A 7 11.71 10.81 21.01
N ASN A 8 12.23 10.05 21.97
CA ASN A 8 11.54 8.92 22.60
C ASN A 8 11.12 7.82 21.60
N VAL A 9 11.95 7.58 20.57
CA VAL A 9 11.75 6.44 19.67
C VAL A 9 11.97 5.16 20.48
N PRO A 10 10.99 4.25 20.55
CA PRO A 10 11.18 2.98 21.25
C PRO A 10 12.36 2.20 20.67
N GLU A 11 13.20 1.63 21.52
CA GLU A 11 14.43 0.94 21.10
C GLU A 11 14.15 -0.17 20.07
N HIS A 12 13.08 -0.93 20.29
CA HIS A 12 12.67 -1.99 19.36
C HIS A 12 12.33 -1.47 17.96
N LEU A 13 11.83 -0.23 17.84
CA LEU A 13 11.51 0.39 16.56
C LEU A 13 12.79 0.89 15.89
N HIS A 14 13.67 1.52 16.65
CA HIS A 14 14.97 1.98 16.17
C HIS A 14 15.80 0.82 15.60
N GLU A 15 15.88 -0.30 16.32
CA GLU A 15 16.59 -1.50 15.87
C GLU A 15 16.00 -2.11 14.60
N ARG A 16 14.66 -2.14 14.48
CA ARG A 16 14.00 -2.60 13.24
C ARG A 16 14.33 -1.71 12.06
N LEU A 17 14.29 -0.39 12.24
CA LEU A 17 14.63 0.56 11.17
C LEU A 17 16.10 0.43 10.76
N ARG A 18 17.00 0.22 11.74
CA ARG A 18 18.43 -0.01 11.48
C ARG A 18 18.68 -1.27 10.67
N ARG A 19 17.98 -2.37 10.98
CA ARG A 19 18.07 -3.63 10.20
C ARG A 19 17.62 -3.42 8.76
N VAL A 20 16.46 -2.79 8.57
CA VAL A 20 15.94 -2.48 7.22
C VAL A 20 16.92 -1.62 6.42
N ALA A 21 17.51 -0.62 7.05
CA ALA A 21 18.53 0.24 6.43
C ALA A 21 19.78 -0.57 6.01
N ALA A 22 20.27 -1.47 6.89
CA ALA A 22 21.41 -2.33 6.60
C ALA A 22 21.11 -3.31 5.44
N ASP A 23 19.96 -3.99 5.47
CA ASP A 23 19.55 -4.94 4.42
C ASP A 23 19.39 -4.26 3.07
N SER A 24 18.95 -2.99 3.08
CA SER A 24 18.71 -2.19 1.88
C SER A 24 19.93 -1.39 1.41
N ARG A 25 21.07 -1.47 2.13
CA ARG A 25 22.29 -0.66 1.91
C ARG A 25 22.03 0.85 1.82
N ARG A 26 21.08 1.33 2.62
CA ARG A 26 20.66 2.73 2.68
C ARG A 26 20.84 3.27 4.08
N THR A 27 20.89 4.58 4.21
CA THR A 27 20.96 5.24 5.51
C THR A 27 19.61 5.18 6.22
N LEU A 28 19.64 5.25 7.56
CA LEU A 28 18.43 5.33 8.37
C LEU A 28 17.55 6.54 7.97
N SER A 29 18.19 7.67 7.66
CA SER A 29 17.51 8.88 7.19
C SER A 29 16.73 8.64 5.90
N GLU A 30 17.33 8.01 4.90
CA GLU A 30 16.66 7.71 3.62
C GLU A 30 15.45 6.79 3.80
N ILE A 31 15.57 5.75 4.65
CA ILE A 31 14.45 4.84 4.94
C ILE A 31 13.31 5.57 5.66
N VAL A 32 13.64 6.42 6.63
CA VAL A 32 12.64 7.17 7.39
C VAL A 32 11.94 8.20 6.49
N LEU A 33 12.70 8.95 5.69
CA LEU A 33 12.14 9.96 4.79
C LEU A 33 11.23 9.33 3.74
N GLU A 34 11.66 8.25 3.08
CA GLU A 34 10.80 7.55 2.12
C GLU A 34 9.53 6.99 2.79
N GLY A 35 9.66 6.46 4.02
CA GLY A 35 8.51 5.99 4.79
C GLY A 35 7.50 7.10 5.06
N LEU A 36 7.97 8.30 5.40
CA LEU A 36 7.12 9.48 5.61
C LEU A 36 6.48 9.95 4.31
N GLU A 37 7.22 10.04 3.22
CA GLU A 37 6.70 10.42 1.90
C GLU A 37 5.59 9.47 1.45
N ARG A 38 5.82 8.15 1.57
CA ARG A 38 4.84 7.13 1.22
C ARG A 38 3.57 7.23 2.06
N GLU A 39 3.70 7.46 3.36
CA GLU A 39 2.54 7.59 4.25
C GLU A 39 1.75 8.88 3.98
N LEU A 40 2.43 10.00 3.71
CA LEU A 40 1.78 11.25 3.30
C LEU A 40 1.02 11.06 1.99
N ALA A 41 1.67 10.52 0.96
CA ALA A 41 1.04 10.25 -0.32
C ALA A 41 -0.18 9.31 -0.19
N ARG A 42 -0.09 8.28 0.66
CA ARG A 42 -1.20 7.38 0.97
C ARG A 42 -2.38 8.13 1.59
N ARG A 43 -2.13 8.96 2.61
CA ARG A 43 -3.18 9.75 3.27
C ARG A 43 -3.82 10.76 2.35
N GLU A 44 -3.03 11.47 1.56
CA GLU A 44 -3.52 12.43 0.56
C GLU A 44 -4.38 11.74 -0.50
N TRP A 45 -3.96 10.56 -0.96
CA TRP A 45 -4.77 9.76 -1.88
C TRP A 45 -6.09 9.33 -1.24
N GLN A 46 -6.08 8.87 0.02
CA GLN A 46 -7.30 8.48 0.75
C GLN A 46 -8.26 9.66 0.93
N GLN A 47 -7.74 10.85 1.27
CA GLN A 47 -8.55 12.06 1.39
C GLN A 47 -9.18 12.46 0.05
N ARG A 48 -8.39 12.42 -1.04
CA ARG A 48 -8.90 12.69 -2.38
C ARG A 48 -9.96 11.69 -2.80
N LEU A 49 -9.80 10.41 -2.45
CA LEU A 49 -10.80 9.38 -2.75
C LEU A 49 -12.09 9.60 -1.96
N ALA A 50 -11.99 9.88 -0.66
CA ALA A 50 -13.15 10.12 0.20
C ALA A 50 -13.94 11.38 -0.18
N GLY A 51 -13.29 12.38 -0.78
CA GLY A 51 -13.95 13.59 -1.28
C GLY A 51 -14.62 13.45 -2.64
N ARG A 52 -14.52 12.29 -3.32
CA ARG A 52 -15.18 12.09 -4.62
C ARG A 52 -16.67 11.79 -4.43
N PRO A 53 -17.54 12.28 -5.33
CA PRO A 53 -18.93 11.87 -5.34
C PRO A 53 -19.02 10.35 -5.54
N GLU A 54 -19.93 9.73 -4.80
CA GLU A 54 -20.24 8.32 -5.01
C GLU A 54 -20.84 8.13 -6.41
N SER A 55 -20.51 7.00 -7.04
CA SER A 55 -21.08 6.64 -8.34
C SER A 55 -22.34 5.79 -8.11
N GLU A 56 -23.46 6.24 -8.64
CA GLU A 56 -24.70 5.47 -8.64
C GLU A 56 -24.64 4.41 -9.74
N LEU A 57 -24.31 3.17 -9.35
CA LEU A 57 -24.12 2.07 -10.30
C LEU A 57 -25.43 1.32 -10.64
N GLY A 58 -26.52 1.55 -9.91
CA GLY A 58 -27.79 0.81 -10.06
C GLY A 58 -27.75 -0.66 -9.62
N VAL A 59 -26.54 -1.24 -9.48
CA VAL A 59 -26.25 -2.58 -8.96
C VAL A 59 -25.06 -2.51 -7.99
N THR A 60 -24.81 -3.60 -7.26
CA THR A 60 -23.64 -3.61 -6.35
C THR A 60 -22.35 -3.65 -7.16
N ALA A 61 -21.34 -2.86 -6.75
CA ALA A 61 -20.01 -2.91 -7.34
C ALA A 61 -19.40 -4.33 -7.28
N ALA A 62 -19.74 -5.10 -6.24
CA ALA A 62 -19.29 -6.48 -6.09
C ALA A 62 -19.81 -7.40 -7.20
N SER A 63 -21.08 -7.23 -7.61
CA SER A 63 -21.67 -7.99 -8.73
C SER A 63 -20.95 -7.70 -10.04
N LEU A 64 -20.72 -6.42 -10.36
CA LEU A 64 -19.98 -6.02 -11.57
C LEU A 64 -18.56 -6.58 -11.58
N LEU A 65 -17.83 -6.45 -10.45
CA LEU A 65 -16.47 -6.99 -10.34
C LEU A 65 -16.44 -8.51 -10.46
N ALA A 66 -17.46 -9.23 -9.98
CA ALA A 66 -17.52 -10.67 -10.11
C ALA A 66 -17.75 -11.11 -11.56
N GLU A 67 -18.62 -10.41 -12.29
CA GLU A 67 -18.88 -10.65 -13.71
C GLU A 67 -17.62 -10.45 -14.56
N GLU A 68 -16.95 -9.29 -14.41
CA GLU A 68 -15.69 -8.98 -15.11
C GLU A 68 -14.58 -9.99 -14.80
N ARG A 69 -14.50 -10.45 -13.54
CA ARG A 69 -13.52 -11.49 -13.14
C ARG A 69 -13.86 -12.82 -13.80
N ALA A 70 -15.12 -13.22 -13.84
CA ALA A 70 -15.56 -14.46 -14.47
C ALA A 70 -15.35 -14.43 -16.00
N GLU A 71 -15.56 -13.28 -16.64
CA GLU A 71 -15.22 -13.08 -18.05
C GLU A 71 -13.73 -13.19 -18.30
N ARG A 72 -12.90 -12.45 -17.55
CA ARG A 72 -11.44 -12.57 -17.65
C ARG A 72 -10.97 -14.00 -17.46
N ASP A 73 -11.52 -14.72 -16.49
CA ASP A 73 -11.10 -16.10 -16.20
C ASP A 73 -11.54 -17.08 -17.32
N ARG A 74 -12.63 -16.78 -18.05
CA ARG A 74 -13.03 -17.52 -19.27
C ARG A 74 -12.09 -17.24 -20.44
N GLU A 75 -11.69 -15.98 -20.64
CA GLU A 75 -10.81 -15.57 -21.74
C GLU A 75 -9.33 -15.89 -21.51
N LEU A 76 -8.90 -15.88 -20.25
CA LEU A 76 -7.53 -16.11 -19.80
C LEU A 76 -7.47 -17.27 -18.79
N PRO A 77 -7.75 -18.52 -19.20
CA PRO A 77 -7.85 -19.66 -18.28
C PRO A 77 -6.56 -19.97 -17.51
N TRP A 78 -5.39 -19.58 -18.03
CA TRP A 78 -4.11 -19.74 -17.35
C TRP A 78 -3.85 -18.67 -16.25
N ALA A 79 -4.54 -17.53 -16.31
CA ALA A 79 -4.45 -16.47 -15.29
C ALA A 79 -5.15 -16.89 -13.99
N ALA A 80 -6.20 -17.72 -14.08
CA ALA A 80 -6.85 -18.32 -12.91
C ALA A 80 -5.97 -19.37 -12.20
N THR A 81 -5.03 -19.99 -12.94
CA THR A 81 -4.12 -21.02 -12.40
C THR A 81 -2.88 -20.40 -11.75
N SER A 82 -2.46 -19.21 -12.23
CA SER A 82 -1.40 -18.40 -11.62
C SER A 82 -1.95 -17.59 -10.45
N GLY A 83 -2.30 -18.26 -9.36
CA GLY A 83 -2.68 -17.60 -8.11
C GLY A 83 -1.56 -16.71 -7.59
N VAL A 84 -1.56 -15.43 -7.97
CA VAL A 84 -0.82 -14.39 -7.26
C VAL A 84 -1.53 -14.22 -5.92
N VAL A 85 -1.11 -15.02 -4.96
CA VAL A 85 -1.47 -14.88 -3.55
C VAL A 85 -0.94 -13.51 -3.13
N VAL A 86 -1.79 -12.48 -3.17
CA VAL A 86 -1.54 -11.23 -2.47
C VAL A 86 -1.63 -11.56 -0.98
N GLN A 87 -0.50 -12.01 -0.42
CA GLN A 87 -0.37 -12.24 1.01
C GLN A 87 -0.58 -10.90 1.70
N ASN A 88 -1.75 -10.76 2.30
CA ASN A 88 -2.10 -9.66 3.17
C ASN A 88 -1.27 -9.81 4.46
N VAL A 89 -0.10 -9.17 4.49
CA VAL A 89 0.78 -9.16 5.67
C VAL A 89 0.08 -8.32 6.75
N ARG A 90 -0.31 -9.01 7.82
CA ARG A 90 -0.80 -8.41 9.08
C ARG A 90 0.30 -7.64 9.80
#